data_AF-A0A1B1UZ84-F1
#
_entry.id   AF-A0A1B1UZ84-F1
#
_cell.length_a   1.000
_cell.length_b   1.000
_cell.length_c   1.000
_cell.angle_alpha   90.00
_cell.angle_beta   90.00
_cell.angle_gamma   90.00
#
_symmetry.space_group_name_H-M   'P 1'
#
loop_
_entity.id
_entity.type
_entity.pdbx_description
1 polymer ?
#
loop_
_entity_poly.entity_id
_entity_poly.type
_entity_poly.pdbx_seq_one_letter_code
_entity_poly.pdbx_strand_id
1 'polypeptide(L)'
;YSKMDAVVKWIRIFLLTFIWLPMEVVKLLLARYVSKSMDRAITEDNGVIMKAIGWDEKDYAGTTYCLGYVKMWYRSRFPDIMKEAQRGKLAPNSDVIMLGDRKLCKILDFQTKGRPLILNFGSCTCPPFVAKLSKLQKLVDEFSDKADFLVLYIEEAHASDG
;
A
#
# COMPACT_ATOMS: atom_id res chain seq x y z
N TYR A 1 -8.52 -17.69 -13.76
CA TYR A 1 -9.42 -16.95 -12.86
C TYR A 1 -10.41 -17.95 -12.24
N SER A 2 -10.29 -18.27 -10.95
CA SER A 2 -11.18 -19.25 -10.31
C SER A 2 -12.53 -18.61 -9.95
N LYS A 3 -13.65 -19.30 -10.17
CA LYS A 3 -15.00 -18.82 -9.75
C LYS A 3 -15.03 -18.42 -8.27
N MET A 4 -14.23 -19.11 -7.45
CA MET A 4 -14.10 -18.84 -6.01
C MET A 4 -13.45 -17.47 -5.73
N ASP A 5 -12.49 -17.02 -6.54
CA ASP A 5 -11.87 -15.70 -6.36
C ASP A 5 -12.85 -14.57 -6.68
N ALA A 6 -13.71 -14.76 -7.69
CA ALA A 6 -14.76 -13.81 -8.03
C ALA A 6 -15.78 -13.66 -6.89
N VAL A 7 -16.23 -14.77 -6.31
CA VAL A 7 -17.16 -14.76 -5.15
C VAL A 7 -16.55 -14.04 -3.96
N VAL A 8 -15.28 -14.32 -3.62
CA VAL A 8 -14.59 -13.63 -2.52
C VAL A 8 -14.48 -12.13 -2.78
N LYS A 9 -14.17 -11.69 -4.02
CA LYS A 9 -14.16 -10.27 -4.37
C LYS A 9 -15.54 -9.63 -4.15
N TRP A 10 -16.61 -10.28 -4.61
CA TRP A 10 -17.98 -9.78 -4.40
C TRP A 10 -18.38 -9.69 -2.93
N ILE A 11 -18.02 -10.67 -2.10
CA ILE A 11 -18.24 -10.61 -0.65
C ILE A 11 -17.50 -9.41 -0.05
N ARG A 12 -16.23 -9.19 -0.40
CA ARG A 12 -15.45 -8.05 0.11
C ARG A 12 -16.02 -6.72 -0.34
N ILE A 13 -16.50 -6.61 -1.58
CA ILE A 13 -17.20 -5.42 -2.09
C ILE A 13 -18.46 -5.19 -1.28
N PHE A 14 -19.28 -6.21 -1.07
CA PHE A 14 -20.50 -6.13 -0.28
C PHE A 14 -20.22 -5.65 1.16
N LEU A 15 -19.23 -6.25 1.83
CA LEU A 15 -18.82 -5.82 3.18
C LEU A 15 -18.33 -4.37 3.16
N LEU A 16 -17.51 -3.98 2.17
CA LEU A 16 -17.01 -2.62 2.03
C LEU A 16 -18.16 -1.61 1.89
N THR A 17 -19.17 -1.90 1.06
CA THR A 17 -20.27 -0.98 0.76
C THR A 17 -21.34 -0.94 1.83
N PHE A 18 -21.68 -2.07 2.46
CA PHE A 18 -22.83 -2.17 3.37
C PHE A 18 -22.45 -2.22 4.85
N ILE A 19 -21.18 -2.42 5.19
CA ILE A 19 -20.73 -2.43 6.59
C ILE A 19 -19.74 -1.30 6.83
N TRP A 20 -18.62 -1.30 6.11
CA TRP A 20 -17.53 -0.38 6.38
C TRP A 20 -17.83 1.07 5.98
N LEU A 21 -18.40 1.28 4.79
CA LEU A 21 -18.76 2.63 4.33
C LEU A 21 -19.78 3.33 5.26
N PRO A 22 -20.88 2.69 5.71
CA PRO A 22 -21.76 3.26 6.70
C PRO A 22 -21.06 3.63 8.01
N MET A 23 -20.13 2.79 8.50
CA MET A 23 -19.35 3.11 9.70
C MET A 23 -18.49 4.37 9.51
N GLU A 24 -17.84 4.54 8.35
CA GLU A 24 -17.07 5.75 8.04
C GLU A 24 -17.96 7.00 7.93
N VAL A 25 -19.16 6.86 7.38
CA VAL A 25 -20.16 7.96 7.35
C VAL A 25 -20.64 8.30 8.76
N VAL A 26 -20.85 7.31 9.63
CA VAL A 26 -21.20 7.54 11.04
C VAL A 26 -20.07 8.28 11.76
N LYS A 27 -18.80 7.90 11.54
CA LYS A 27 -17.66 8.65 12.10
C LYS A 27 -17.64 10.09 11.61
N LEU A 28 -17.85 10.32 10.31
CA LEU A 28 -17.92 11.65 9.72
C LEU A 28 -18.99 12.52 10.41
N LEU A 29 -20.17 11.97 10.68
CA LEU A 29 -21.31 12.71 11.23
C LEU A 29 -21.28 12.86 12.75
N LEU A 30 -20.85 11.83 13.48
CA LEU A 30 -21.04 11.73 14.93
C LEU A 30 -19.74 11.74 15.74
N ALA A 31 -18.58 11.36 15.17
CA ALA A 31 -17.37 11.21 15.99
C ALA A 31 -16.90 12.52 16.65
N ARG A 32 -17.11 13.67 15.98
CA ARG A 32 -16.84 15.00 16.54
C ARG A 32 -17.69 15.35 17.77
N TYR A 33 -18.82 14.66 17.96
CA TYR A 33 -19.78 14.91 19.04
C TYR A 33 -19.78 13.83 20.12
N VAL A 34 -19.23 12.63 19.85
CA VAL A 34 -19.41 11.46 20.73
C VAL A 34 -18.28 11.30 21.76
N SER A 35 -17.00 11.55 21.43
CA SER A 35 -15.91 11.46 22.44
C SER A 35 -14.54 11.95 21.93
N LYS A 36 -13.84 12.78 22.73
CA LYS A 36 -12.42 13.13 22.53
C LYS A 36 -11.48 11.91 22.52
N SER A 37 -11.85 10.81 23.16
CA SER A 37 -11.05 9.57 23.14
C SER A 37 -11.14 8.85 21.80
N MET A 38 -12.32 8.85 21.17
CA MET A 38 -12.52 8.27 19.85
C MET A 38 -11.86 9.12 18.78
N ASP A 39 -11.86 10.45 18.96
CA ASP A 39 -11.15 11.38 18.11
C ASP A 39 -9.64 11.13 18.06
N ARG A 40 -9.04 10.90 19.25
CA ARG A 40 -7.64 10.54 19.37
C ARG A 40 -7.33 9.18 18.73
N ALA A 41 -8.14 8.16 18.99
CA ALA A 41 -7.92 6.82 18.43
C ALA A 41 -7.96 6.81 16.88
N ILE A 42 -8.86 7.57 16.26
CA ILE A 42 -8.94 7.68 14.79
C ILE A 42 -7.74 8.46 14.24
N THR A 43 -7.32 9.54 14.93
CA THR A 43 -6.19 10.37 14.51
C THR A 43 -4.86 9.61 14.64
N GLU A 44 -4.71 8.74 15.64
CA GLU A 44 -3.53 7.87 15.81
C GLU A 44 -3.42 6.81 14.70
N ASP A 45 -4.53 6.12 14.36
CA ASP A 45 -4.53 5.09 13.31
C ASP A 45 -4.17 5.70 11.93
N ASN A 46 -4.75 6.86 11.61
CA ASN A 46 -4.39 7.62 10.41
C ASN A 46 -2.94 8.14 10.47
N GLY A 47 -2.44 8.48 11.66
CA GLY A 47 -1.11 9.01 11.89
C GLY A 47 0.01 8.06 11.55
N VAL A 48 -0.17 6.75 11.70
CA VAL A 48 0.86 5.77 11.34
C VAL A 48 1.16 5.81 9.84
N ILE A 49 0.12 5.90 9.00
CA ILE A 49 0.26 5.94 7.55
C ILE A 49 0.75 7.32 7.09
N MET A 50 0.18 8.39 7.64
CA MET A 50 0.51 9.76 7.26
C MET A 50 1.94 10.15 7.68
N LYS A 51 2.38 9.73 8.87
CA LYS A 51 3.78 9.90 9.30
C LYS A 51 4.74 9.11 8.43
N ALA A 52 4.34 7.93 7.94
CA ALA A 52 5.17 7.11 7.05
C ALA A 52 5.36 7.71 5.64
N ILE A 53 4.53 8.69 5.26
CA ILE A 53 4.67 9.51 4.04
C ILE A 53 5.17 10.94 4.33
N GLY A 54 5.58 11.22 5.57
CA GLY A 54 6.21 12.50 5.97
C GLY A 54 5.25 13.63 6.34
N TRP A 55 3.96 13.34 6.54
CA TRP A 55 2.97 14.33 6.97
C TRP A 55 2.88 14.41 8.48
N ASP A 56 2.79 15.62 9.03
CA ASP A 56 2.61 15.90 10.45
C ASP A 56 1.12 15.76 10.83
N GLU A 57 0.82 15.53 12.11
CA GLU A 57 -0.54 15.43 12.64
C GLU A 57 -1.39 16.65 12.27
N LYS A 58 -0.81 17.85 12.35
CA LYS A 58 -1.48 19.09 11.95
C LYS A 58 -1.91 19.10 10.47
N ASP A 59 -1.23 18.36 9.61
CA ASP A 59 -1.46 18.34 8.16
C ASP A 59 -2.65 17.44 7.78
N TYR A 60 -2.95 16.40 8.58
CA TYR A 60 -4.04 15.46 8.29
C TYR A 60 -5.18 15.43 9.32
N ALA A 61 -4.97 15.87 10.56
CA ALA A 61 -5.98 15.77 11.63
C ALA A 61 -7.29 16.50 11.29
N GLY A 62 -7.21 17.63 10.56
CA GLY A 62 -8.39 18.36 10.08
C GLY A 62 -9.15 17.66 8.94
N THR A 63 -8.53 16.67 8.29
CA THR A 63 -9.11 15.95 7.16
C THR A 63 -9.86 14.69 7.59
N THR A 64 -9.61 14.19 8.81
CA THR A 64 -10.20 12.95 9.35
C THR A 64 -11.73 12.91 9.27
N TYR A 65 -12.40 14.06 9.47
CA TYR A 65 -13.87 14.19 9.41
C TYR A 65 -14.33 15.07 8.25
N CYS A 66 -13.70 14.92 7.09
CA CYS A 66 -14.20 15.56 5.87
C CYS A 66 -14.73 14.52 4.88
N LEU A 67 -15.69 14.96 4.06
CA LEU A 67 -16.21 14.13 2.96
C LEU A 67 -15.08 13.70 2.00
N GLY A 68 -14.02 14.51 1.89
CA GLY A 68 -12.81 14.20 1.14
C GLY A 68 -12.11 12.93 1.64
N TYR A 69 -12.02 12.73 2.95
CA TYR A 69 -11.42 11.52 3.53
C TYR A 69 -12.26 10.28 3.23
N VAL A 70 -13.58 10.32 3.44
CA VAL A 70 -14.46 9.18 3.10
C VAL A 70 -14.36 8.84 1.61
N LYS A 71 -14.32 9.87 0.75
CA LYS A 71 -14.13 9.72 -0.69
C LYS A 71 -12.77 9.08 -1.02
N MET A 72 -11.69 9.56 -0.42
CA MET A 72 -10.33 9.01 -0.61
C MET A 72 -10.23 7.57 -0.11
N TRP A 73 -10.74 7.28 1.08
CA TRP A 73 -10.76 5.96 1.68
C TRP A 73 -11.51 4.97 0.79
N TYR A 74 -12.71 5.31 0.32
CA TYR A 74 -13.46 4.42 -0.57
C TYR A 74 -12.77 4.24 -1.93
N ARG A 75 -12.25 5.33 -2.53
CA ARG A 75 -11.50 5.28 -3.80
C ARG A 75 -10.19 4.49 -3.70
N SER A 76 -9.58 4.35 -2.54
CA SER A 76 -8.38 3.55 -2.35
C SER A 76 -8.70 2.07 -2.09
N ARG A 77 -9.69 1.76 -1.24
CA ARG A 77 -10.02 0.38 -0.84
C ARG A 77 -10.72 -0.42 -1.93
N PHE A 78 -11.58 0.22 -2.73
CA PHE A 78 -12.30 -0.49 -3.78
C PHE A 78 -11.35 -1.08 -4.85
N PRO A 79 -10.40 -0.32 -5.43
CA PRO A 79 -9.39 -0.88 -6.33
C PRO A 79 -8.50 -1.94 -5.68
N ASP A 80 -8.18 -1.82 -4.38
CA ASP A 80 -7.37 -2.81 -3.67
C ASP A 80 -8.01 -4.20 -3.66
N ILE A 81 -9.34 -4.31 -3.57
CA ILE A 81 -10.05 -5.60 -3.64
C ILE A 81 -9.91 -6.22 -5.04
N MET A 82 -9.81 -5.38 -6.07
CA MET A 82 -9.76 -5.81 -7.46
C MET A 82 -8.36 -6.24 -7.91
N LYS A 83 -7.31 -5.85 -7.18
CA LYS A 83 -5.92 -6.23 -7.46
C LYS A 83 -5.75 -7.75 -7.56
N GLU A 84 -4.86 -8.15 -8.46
CA GLU A 84 -4.49 -9.55 -8.68
C GLU A 84 -3.54 -10.06 -7.59
N ALA A 85 -2.61 -9.22 -7.14
CA ALA A 85 -1.75 -9.52 -6.00
C ALA A 85 -2.57 -9.51 -4.70
N GLN A 86 -2.69 -10.68 -4.07
CA GLN A 86 -3.38 -10.84 -2.78
C GLN A 86 -2.56 -11.70 -1.83
N ARG A 87 -2.56 -11.34 -0.54
CA ARG A 87 -1.85 -12.09 0.50
C ARG A 87 -2.37 -13.55 0.54
N GLY A 88 -1.44 -14.51 0.55
CA GLY A 88 -1.76 -15.94 0.59
C GLY A 88 -2.15 -16.55 -0.77
N LYS A 89 -2.21 -15.74 -1.84
CA LYS A 89 -2.36 -16.22 -3.22
C LYS A 89 -0.98 -16.27 -3.90
N LEU A 90 -0.93 -16.89 -5.08
CA LEU A 90 0.27 -16.89 -5.90
C LEU A 90 0.64 -15.47 -6.28
N ALA A 91 1.93 -15.14 -6.17
CA ALA A 91 2.47 -13.86 -6.59
C ALA A 91 2.36 -13.72 -8.12
N PRO A 92 1.89 -12.57 -8.65
CA PRO A 92 1.92 -12.32 -10.09
C PRO A 92 3.34 -12.37 -10.64
N ASN A 93 3.55 -13.09 -11.74
CA ASN A 93 4.85 -13.23 -12.40
C ASN A 93 4.99 -12.27 -13.59
N SER A 94 4.94 -10.97 -13.29
CA SER A 94 4.98 -9.89 -14.28
C SER A 94 6.36 -9.77 -14.94
N ASP A 95 6.37 -9.24 -16.15
CA ASP A 95 7.59 -8.96 -16.90
C ASP A 95 8.31 -7.71 -16.35
N VAL A 96 9.65 -7.76 -16.35
CA VAL A 96 10.55 -6.71 -15.88
C VAL A 96 11.76 -6.61 -16.81
N ILE A 97 12.41 -5.45 -16.85
CA ILE A 97 13.63 -5.22 -17.63
C ILE A 97 14.82 -5.09 -16.68
N MET A 98 15.86 -5.88 -16.92
CA MET A 98 17.10 -5.78 -16.16
C MET A 98 17.93 -4.58 -16.65
N LEU A 99 18.33 -3.69 -15.73
CA LEU A 99 18.97 -2.41 -16.06
C LEU A 99 20.30 -2.53 -16.84
N GLY A 100 21.09 -3.58 -16.59
CA GLY A 100 22.37 -3.81 -17.29
C GLY A 100 22.17 -4.27 -18.72
N ASP A 101 21.68 -5.49 -18.90
CA ASP A 101 21.58 -6.13 -20.22
C ASP A 101 20.34 -5.72 -21.02
N ARG A 102 19.46 -4.88 -20.44
CA ARG A 102 18.12 -4.54 -20.97
C ARG A 102 17.31 -5.77 -21.37
N LYS A 103 17.57 -6.89 -20.71
CA LYS A 103 16.91 -8.17 -20.96
C LYS A 103 15.53 -8.20 -20.32
N LEU A 104 14.55 -8.71 -21.06
CA LEU A 104 13.24 -9.02 -20.53
C LEU A 104 13.33 -10.28 -19.66
N CYS A 105 12.95 -10.15 -18.39
CA CYS A 105 12.92 -11.20 -17.39
C CYS A 105 11.57 -11.18 -16.68
N LYS A 106 11.29 -12.15 -15.83
CA LYS A 106 10.12 -12.12 -14.94
C LYS A 106 10.54 -11.94 -13.48
N ILE A 107 9.64 -11.40 -12.66
CA ILE A 107 9.91 -11.15 -11.23
C ILE A 107 10.36 -12.42 -10.50
N LEU A 108 9.71 -13.55 -10.76
CA LEU A 108 10.00 -14.80 -10.06
C LEU A 108 11.29 -15.48 -10.54
N ASP A 109 11.90 -15.02 -11.64
CA ASP A 109 13.19 -15.55 -12.11
C ASP A 109 14.34 -15.16 -11.16
N PHE A 110 14.14 -14.13 -10.34
CA PHE A 110 15.10 -13.67 -9.32
C PHE A 110 14.93 -14.36 -7.97
N GLN A 111 13.98 -15.29 -7.85
CA GLN A 111 13.75 -16.03 -6.61
C GLN A 111 14.59 -17.30 -6.55
N THR A 112 15.37 -17.45 -5.48
CA THR A 112 15.99 -18.73 -5.14
C THR A 112 14.97 -19.65 -4.48
N LYS A 113 14.89 -20.90 -4.96
CA LYS A 113 13.91 -21.87 -4.45
C LYS A 113 14.04 -22.07 -2.93
N GLY A 114 12.92 -21.94 -2.23
CA GLY A 114 12.86 -22.11 -0.77
C GLY A 114 13.21 -20.85 0.04
N ARG A 115 13.59 -19.75 -0.62
CA ARG A 115 13.87 -18.47 0.02
C ARG A 115 12.78 -17.45 -0.28
N PRO A 116 12.41 -16.60 0.69
CA PRO A 116 11.54 -15.45 0.43
C PRO A 116 12.23 -14.48 -0.53
N LEU A 117 11.45 -13.93 -1.47
CA LEU A 117 11.87 -12.81 -2.31
C LEU A 117 11.18 -11.54 -1.83
N ILE A 118 11.96 -10.56 -1.36
CA ILE A 118 11.47 -9.24 -0.94
C ILE A 118 11.55 -8.30 -2.13
N LEU A 119 10.40 -7.73 -2.50
CA LEU A 119 10.29 -6.73 -3.57
C LEU A 119 10.17 -5.34 -2.96
N ASN A 120 11.00 -4.40 -3.39
CA ASN A 120 10.86 -2.98 -3.08
C ASN A 120 10.65 -2.19 -4.36
N PHE A 121 9.44 -1.65 -4.54
CA PHE A 121 9.07 -0.85 -5.71
C PHE A 121 9.28 0.64 -5.42
N GLY A 122 9.86 1.36 -6.35
CA GLY A 122 9.90 2.82 -6.26
C GLY A 122 10.68 3.50 -7.36
N SER A 123 10.78 4.81 -7.24
CA SER A 123 11.39 5.70 -8.22
C SER A 123 12.19 6.79 -7.52
N CYS A 124 13.09 7.46 -8.24
CA CYS A 124 14.01 8.42 -7.64
C CYS A 124 13.31 9.70 -7.16
N THR A 125 12.21 10.08 -7.81
CA THR A 125 11.40 11.24 -7.43
C THR A 125 10.40 10.95 -6.31
N CYS A 126 10.33 9.71 -5.79
CA CYS A 126 9.45 9.34 -4.67
C CYS A 126 10.17 9.51 -3.32
N PRO A 127 9.90 10.57 -2.53
CA PRO A 127 10.65 10.83 -1.30
C PRO A 127 10.57 9.69 -0.26
N PRO A 128 9.39 9.06 -0.02
CA PRO A 128 9.31 7.92 0.89
C PRO A 128 10.16 6.71 0.49
N PHE A 129 10.36 6.47 -0.80
CA PHE A 129 11.18 5.37 -1.29
C PHE A 129 12.66 5.63 -1.02
N VAL A 130 13.15 6.80 -1.43
CA VAL A 130 14.55 7.21 -1.21
C VAL A 130 14.88 7.25 0.29
N ALA A 131 13.99 7.80 1.11
CA ALA A 131 14.18 7.87 2.56
C ALA A 131 14.27 6.48 3.24
N LYS A 132 13.56 5.47 2.71
CA LYS A 132 13.55 4.11 3.25
C LYS A 132 14.65 3.21 2.68
N LEU A 133 15.37 3.65 1.65
CA LEU A 133 16.40 2.84 0.99
C LEU A 133 17.54 2.45 1.95
N SER A 134 17.94 3.37 2.84
CA SER A 134 18.94 3.09 3.89
C SER A 134 18.48 2.01 4.88
N LYS A 135 17.18 1.92 5.17
CA LYS A 135 16.62 0.84 6.01
C LYS A 135 16.56 -0.47 5.24
N LEU A 136 16.26 -0.44 3.95
CA LEU A 136 16.32 -1.64 3.11
C LEU A 136 17.75 -2.19 3.09
N GLN A 137 18.77 -1.34 2.93
CA GLN A 137 20.16 -1.79 2.93
C GLN A 137 20.50 -2.55 4.23
N LYS A 138 20.09 -2.04 5.40
CA LYS A 138 20.28 -2.75 6.67
C LYS A 138 19.61 -4.12 6.70
N LEU A 139 18.41 -4.25 6.12
CA LEU A 139 17.72 -5.54 6.02
C LEU A 139 18.45 -6.50 5.08
N VAL A 140 19.03 -6.00 3.99
CA VAL A 140 19.87 -6.81 3.09
C VAL A 140 21.08 -7.31 3.87
N ASP A 141 21.78 -6.43 4.57
CA ASP A 141 22.99 -6.79 5.34
C ASP A 141 22.68 -7.84 6.43
N GLU A 142 21.49 -7.78 7.05
CA GLU A 142 21.08 -8.70 8.12
C GLU A 142 20.51 -10.04 7.60
N PHE A 143 19.83 -10.05 6.45
CA PHE A 143 19.03 -11.20 5.99
C PHE A 143 19.43 -11.73 4.60
N SER A 144 20.51 -11.24 3.99
CA SER A 144 20.97 -11.74 2.68
C SER A 144 21.27 -13.24 2.66
N ASP A 145 21.57 -13.84 3.82
CA ASP A 145 21.79 -15.27 3.97
C ASP A 145 20.49 -16.09 4.00
N LYS A 146 19.31 -15.46 4.15
CA LYS A 146 18.00 -16.13 4.30
C LYS A 146 16.96 -15.73 3.28
N ALA A 147 17.10 -14.56 2.67
CA ALA A 147 16.15 -14.04 1.71
C ALA A 147 16.83 -13.32 0.54
N ASP A 148 16.12 -13.26 -0.58
CA ASP A 148 16.56 -12.56 -1.77
C ASP A 148 15.87 -11.19 -1.82
N PHE A 149 16.55 -10.18 -2.34
CA PHE A 149 16.05 -8.81 -2.37
C PHE A 149 16.11 -8.28 -3.80
N LEU A 150 15.01 -7.69 -4.27
CA LEU A 150 14.90 -7.10 -5.59
C LEU A 150 14.29 -5.70 -5.49
N VAL A 151 15.03 -4.70 -5.98
CA VAL A 151 14.52 -3.33 -6.15
C VAL A 151 13.96 -3.20 -7.56
N LEU A 152 12.67 -2.89 -7.65
CA LEU A 152 11.96 -2.69 -8.91
C LEU A 152 11.77 -1.20 -9.12
N TYR A 153 12.58 -0.64 -10.03
CA TYR A 153 12.43 0.73 -10.44
C TYR A 153 11.20 0.89 -11.32
N ILE A 154 10.31 1.82 -10.96
CA ILE A 154 9.05 2.10 -11.66
C ILE A 154 9.03 3.52 -12.19
N GLU A 155 7.97 3.88 -12.90
CA GLU A 155 7.74 5.23 -13.40
C GLU A 155 7.86 6.30 -12.29
N GLU A 156 8.37 7.47 -12.66
CA GLU A 156 8.62 8.55 -11.72
C GLU A 156 7.33 9.06 -11.08
N ALA A 157 7.32 9.12 -9.74
CA ALA A 157 6.14 9.52 -8.98
C ALA A 157 5.83 11.02 -9.13
N HIS A 158 6.87 11.82 -9.37
CA HIS A 158 6.80 13.26 -9.62
C HIS A 158 7.72 13.62 -10.79
N ALA A 159 7.31 13.28 -12.01
CA ALA A 159 8.00 13.75 -13.21
C ALA A 159 8.00 15.29 -13.22
N SER A 160 9.17 15.91 -13.39
CA SER A 160 9.32 17.36 -13.35
C SER A 160 8.89 18.06 -14.65
N ASP A 161 8.46 17.31 -15.67
CA ASP A 161 8.09 17.85 -16.97
C ASP A 161 6.67 17.44 -17.37
N GLY A 162 5.82 18.47 -17.47
CA GLY A 162 4.49 18.49 -18.05
C GLY A 162 4.09 19.92 -18.36
#